data_AF-A0A2N9XYA5-F1
#
_entry.id   AF-A0A2N9XYA5-F1
#
_cell.length_a   1.000
_cell.length_b   1.000
_cell.length_c   1.000
_cell.angle_alpha   90.00
_cell.angle_beta   90.00
_cell.angle_gamma   90.00
#
_symmetry.space_group_name_H-M   'P 1'
#
loop_
_entity.id
_entity.type
_entity.pdbx_description
1 polymer ?
#
loop_
_entity_poly.entity_id
_entity_poly.type
_entity_poly.pdbx_seq_one_letter_code
_entity_poly.pdbx_strand_id
1 'polypeptide(L)'
;MIAFFNFLNDRSIKYSTENKNIYVKGDLDLRDSNIKVLPENLFVGGDLNLESVKIKELPENLSVAGNLILAYTKISSLPKNLSVGGDLNLRNTKIKVLPENLSVGGSFNLRSTKIEVLPENLLVNGNLDLAYTKIEVLPKNLSVNGNLYLEYSKVKFLPENLSVSGYLCLQSTEIKKLPKDLSLNGDLDLSFTEIEELPENFFVKGFLNLKSSKIKILPEYLSIDNFLSLKNTDIEVLPKNLSVNGSLYLEYSKVKFLPENFSIGGSLELANTEIEILPKNLSVRDNLKLKSKKIKELPENLFVGRELDLSSTKIEILPKSLIVKGNLDLKYSNIKTLPENFSVGGNLNLRNTKIKTLPRNFSVGGNLDLRNSHINILSENLYVGGNLNGESTKIKALPENFIVHGDLYLRDTEIETLPEKFSINGSLDLGFSKIKKLPENLYVGGYLNLRNTEIEVLPKNLSIGGNLNLESTKIKVLPENLSVGGKLYLDIDKIQNIAYSQKCEDSSQIIFACWVNNGFAIQMNDFLGTFQEFEKMVDEKYLGKIAIKYKKLAETCIKELTEKLKIL
;
A
#
# COMPACT_ATOMS: atom_id res chain seq x y z
N MET A 1 21.04 24.18 40.20
CA MET A 1 21.41 25.50 39.65
C MET A 1 22.72 25.46 38.85
N ILE A 2 23.86 25.01 39.40
CA ILE A 2 25.16 24.93 38.66
C ILE A 2 25.05 24.13 37.35
N ALA A 3 24.44 22.94 37.39
CA ALA A 3 24.28 22.10 36.19
C ALA A 3 23.49 22.77 35.05
N PHE A 4 22.57 23.70 35.36
CA PHE A 4 21.78 24.41 34.35
C PHE A 4 22.64 25.46 33.63
N PHE A 5 23.37 26.29 34.36
CA PHE A 5 24.25 27.29 33.74
C PHE A 5 25.41 26.65 32.98
N ASN A 6 25.97 25.54 33.49
CA ASN A 6 26.96 24.76 32.74
C ASN A 6 26.38 24.28 31.41
N PHE A 7 25.17 23.74 31.40
CA PHE A 7 24.50 23.32 30.17
C PHE A 7 24.35 24.47 29.16
N LEU A 8 23.91 25.66 29.62
CA LEU A 8 23.78 26.83 28.76
C LEU A 8 25.13 27.23 28.15
N ASN A 9 26.18 27.29 28.97
CA ASN A 9 27.52 27.68 28.54
C ASN A 9 28.14 26.65 27.58
N ASP A 10 28.06 25.35 27.90
CA ASP A 10 28.59 24.26 27.09
C ASP A 10 27.98 24.23 25.69
N ARG A 11 26.71 24.68 25.56
CA ARG A 11 25.99 24.75 24.28
C ARG A 11 25.94 26.14 23.67
N SER A 12 26.65 27.11 24.23
CA SER A 12 26.66 28.49 23.76
C SER A 12 25.26 29.11 23.63
N ILE A 13 24.34 28.74 24.53
CA ILE A 13 22.97 29.28 24.56
C ILE A 13 23.02 30.69 25.14
N LYS A 14 22.48 31.67 24.38
CA LYS A 14 22.48 33.07 24.79
C LYS A 14 21.45 33.32 25.89
N TYR A 15 21.93 33.76 27.06
CA TYR A 15 21.09 34.19 28.17
C TYR A 15 21.57 35.50 28.81
N SER A 16 20.70 36.17 29.54
CA SER A 16 21.02 37.34 30.39
C SER A 16 20.36 37.21 31.76
N THR A 17 20.94 37.86 32.77
CA THR A 17 20.37 37.89 34.12
C THR A 17 20.18 39.33 34.58
N GLU A 18 18.97 39.68 35.01
CA GLU A 18 18.63 41.02 35.50
C GLU A 18 17.67 40.88 36.70
N ASN A 19 17.96 41.54 37.83
CA ASN A 19 17.10 41.53 39.01
C ASN A 19 16.63 40.13 39.48
N LYS A 20 17.51 39.12 39.38
CA LYS A 20 17.26 37.67 39.66
C LYS A 20 16.41 36.93 38.61
N ASN A 21 15.96 37.60 37.56
CA ASN A 21 15.33 36.96 36.40
C ASN A 21 16.40 36.41 35.46
N ILE A 22 16.10 35.28 34.83
CA ILE A 22 16.98 34.63 33.84
C ILE A 22 16.25 34.60 32.52
N TYR A 23 16.83 35.24 31.51
CA TYR A 23 16.23 35.36 30.17
C TYR A 23 17.03 34.54 29.17
N VAL A 24 16.42 33.51 28.59
CA VAL A 24 16.94 32.78 27.43
C VAL A 24 16.24 33.34 26.19
N LYS A 25 17.00 33.92 25.25
CA LYS A 25 16.40 34.72 24.16
C LYS A 25 15.66 33.90 23.08
N GLY A 26 15.97 32.62 22.94
CA GLY A 26 15.38 31.73 21.93
C GLY A 26 15.00 30.39 22.54
N ASP A 27 15.11 29.33 21.75
CA ASP A 27 14.75 27.98 22.17
C ASP A 27 15.73 27.39 23.19
N LEU A 28 15.21 26.57 24.09
CA LEU A 28 15.93 25.84 25.11
C LEU A 28 15.54 24.36 25.06
N ASP A 29 16.35 23.56 24.35
CA ASP A 29 16.19 22.11 24.31
C ASP A 29 17.03 21.44 25.41
N LEU A 30 16.34 20.94 26.44
CA LEU A 30 16.89 20.18 27.56
C LEU A 30 16.53 18.69 27.50
N ARG A 31 15.92 18.22 26.41
CA ARG A 31 15.49 16.83 26.24
C ARG A 31 16.62 15.86 26.55
N ASP A 32 16.27 14.80 27.25
CA ASP A 32 17.19 13.73 27.70
C ASP A 32 18.39 14.21 28.55
N SER A 33 18.39 15.46 29.01
CA SER A 33 19.46 15.98 29.87
C SER A 33 19.37 15.44 31.30
N ASN A 34 20.48 15.53 32.03
CA ASN A 34 20.57 15.18 33.45
C ASN A 34 20.06 16.29 34.40
N ILE A 35 19.40 17.34 33.86
CA ILE A 35 18.86 18.43 34.66
C ILE A 35 17.75 17.91 35.57
N LYS A 36 17.83 18.28 36.85
CA LYS A 36 16.86 17.86 37.87
C LYS A 36 15.94 18.99 38.35
N VAL A 37 16.39 20.23 38.21
CA VAL A 37 15.74 21.45 38.71
C VAL A 37 16.09 22.60 37.77
N LEU A 38 15.08 23.38 37.37
CA LEU A 38 15.25 24.66 36.67
C LEU A 38 15.34 25.81 37.69
N PRO A 39 16.02 26.91 37.36
CA PRO A 39 16.07 28.06 38.25
C PRO A 39 14.73 28.82 38.32
N GLU A 40 14.45 29.43 39.47
CA GLU A 40 13.31 30.35 39.65
C GLU A 40 13.41 31.56 38.71
N ASN A 41 12.25 32.14 38.34
CA ASN A 41 12.15 33.32 37.45
C ASN A 41 12.84 33.12 36.08
N LEU A 42 12.64 31.94 35.48
CA LEU A 42 13.14 31.62 34.15
C LEU A 42 12.15 32.08 33.06
N PHE A 43 12.66 32.84 32.11
CA PHE A 43 11.95 33.32 30.92
C PHE A 43 12.60 32.72 29.67
N VAL A 44 11.84 32.00 28.85
CA VAL A 44 12.29 31.44 27.57
C VAL A 44 11.55 32.13 26.44
N GLY A 45 12.30 32.84 25.58
CA GLY A 45 11.77 33.62 24.47
C GLY A 45 11.30 32.78 23.27
N GLY A 46 11.72 31.52 23.20
CA GLY A 46 11.24 30.53 22.23
C GLY A 46 10.62 29.32 22.90
N ASP A 47 10.90 28.14 22.36
CA ASP A 47 10.40 26.85 22.85
C ASP A 47 11.23 26.33 24.03
N LEU A 48 10.58 25.69 25.01
CA LEU A 48 11.22 24.97 26.10
C LEU A 48 10.91 23.48 26.01
N ASN A 49 11.91 22.67 25.66
CA ASN A 49 11.77 21.22 25.60
C ASN A 49 12.43 20.54 26.81
N LEU A 50 11.61 19.88 27.63
CA LEU A 50 12.01 19.09 28.80
C LEU A 50 11.58 17.62 28.65
N GLU A 51 11.30 17.16 27.45
CA GLU A 51 10.87 15.78 27.19
C GLU A 51 11.84 14.77 27.81
N SER A 52 11.29 13.76 28.50
CA SER A 52 12.04 12.69 29.17
C SER A 52 13.04 13.14 30.25
N VAL A 53 13.03 14.42 30.64
CA VAL A 53 13.88 14.94 31.72
C VAL A 53 13.36 14.47 33.08
N LYS A 54 14.27 14.16 34.01
CA LYS A 54 13.94 13.66 35.36
C LYS A 54 13.50 14.75 36.35
N ILE A 55 13.01 15.88 35.84
CA ILE A 55 12.48 16.98 36.64
C ILE A 55 11.16 16.59 37.30
N LYS A 56 10.94 17.07 38.53
CA LYS A 56 9.75 16.76 39.34
C LYS A 56 8.78 17.93 39.46
N GLU A 57 9.27 19.16 39.31
CA GLU A 57 8.52 20.40 39.48
C GLU A 57 9.06 21.47 38.53
N LEU A 58 8.19 22.36 38.07
CA LEU A 58 8.61 23.57 37.38
C LEU A 58 8.78 24.69 38.41
N PRO A 59 9.70 25.64 38.16
CA PRO A 59 9.91 26.78 39.04
C PRO A 59 8.70 27.72 39.01
N GLU A 60 8.53 28.49 40.08
CA GLU A 60 7.56 29.58 40.10
C GLU A 60 7.96 30.67 39.09
N ASN A 61 6.95 31.35 38.54
CA ASN A 61 7.11 32.39 37.52
C ASN A 61 7.83 31.94 36.23
N LEU A 62 7.79 30.65 35.89
CA LEU A 62 8.22 30.18 34.57
C LEU A 62 7.34 30.80 33.48
N SER A 63 7.98 31.41 32.49
CA SER A 63 7.31 31.95 31.29
C SER A 63 7.98 31.42 30.02
N VAL A 64 7.16 30.90 29.10
CA VAL A 64 7.61 30.37 27.81
C VAL A 64 6.80 31.03 26.71
N ALA A 65 7.46 31.81 25.85
CA ALA A 65 6.78 32.50 24.77
C ALA A 65 6.36 31.56 23.63
N GLY A 66 7.11 30.48 23.40
CA GLY A 66 6.78 29.41 22.45
C GLY A 66 6.10 28.21 23.09
N ASN A 67 6.47 27.02 22.61
CA ASN A 67 5.94 25.73 23.05
C ASN A 67 6.62 25.25 24.34
N LEU A 68 5.88 24.60 25.22
CA LEU A 68 6.39 23.94 26.42
C LEU A 68 6.15 22.44 26.34
N ILE A 69 7.23 21.67 26.19
CA ILE A 69 7.18 20.21 26.06
C ILE A 69 7.66 19.56 27.36
N LEU A 70 6.74 18.92 28.08
CA LEU A 70 6.98 18.22 29.35
C LEU A 70 6.70 16.72 29.25
N ALA A 71 6.55 16.20 28.03
CA ALA A 71 6.18 14.82 27.79
C ALA A 71 7.13 13.84 28.49
N TYR A 72 6.57 12.77 29.05
CA TYR A 72 7.32 11.70 29.74
C TYR A 72 8.15 12.15 30.97
N THR A 73 7.91 13.36 31.50
CA THR A 73 8.53 13.82 32.75
C THR A 73 7.80 13.29 33.99
N LYS A 74 8.39 13.52 35.18
CA LYS A 74 7.78 13.13 36.47
C LYS A 74 6.92 14.23 37.09
N ILE A 75 6.65 15.32 36.37
CA ILE A 75 5.89 16.47 36.84
C ILE A 75 4.48 16.05 37.26
N SER A 76 4.04 16.53 38.43
CA SER A 76 2.71 16.26 39.00
C SER A 76 1.83 17.49 39.20
N SER A 77 2.39 18.70 39.04
CA SER A 77 1.66 19.98 39.16
C SER A 77 2.32 21.05 38.27
N LEU A 78 1.55 22.04 37.85
CA LEU A 78 2.04 23.25 37.18
C LEU A 78 1.97 24.45 38.14
N PRO A 79 2.88 25.43 38.01
CA PRO A 79 2.86 26.64 38.84
C PRO A 79 1.64 27.50 38.50
N LYS A 80 1.13 28.26 39.48
CA LYS A 80 -0.16 28.97 39.38
C LYS A 80 -0.21 29.98 38.23
N ASN A 81 0.91 30.62 37.92
CA ASN A 81 1.02 31.70 36.93
C ASN A 81 1.77 31.25 35.67
N LEU A 82 1.75 29.95 35.34
CA LEU A 82 2.37 29.45 34.12
C LEU A 82 1.70 30.06 32.88
N SER A 83 2.50 30.69 32.02
CA SER A 83 2.07 31.21 30.72
C SER A 83 2.84 30.53 29.61
N VAL A 84 2.12 29.95 28.65
CA VAL A 84 2.67 29.29 27.46
C VAL A 84 2.04 29.93 26.21
N GLY A 85 2.85 30.62 25.41
CA GLY A 85 2.37 31.32 24.22
C GLY A 85 2.05 30.40 23.04
N GLY A 86 2.66 29.20 22.99
CA GLY A 86 2.40 28.17 21.99
C GLY A 86 1.67 26.94 22.55
N ASP A 87 2.11 25.77 22.11
CA ASP A 87 1.58 24.47 22.51
C ASP A 87 2.08 24.04 23.90
N LEU A 88 1.24 23.36 24.67
CA LEU A 88 1.61 22.73 25.94
C LEU A 88 1.46 21.21 25.84
N ASN A 89 2.56 20.47 25.99
CA ASN A 89 2.56 19.01 25.93
C ASN A 89 2.89 18.37 27.28
N LEU A 90 1.88 17.80 27.94
CA LEU A 90 1.95 17.11 29.23
C LEU A 90 1.78 15.59 29.09
N ARG A 91 1.90 15.04 27.87
CA ARG A 91 1.68 13.62 27.59
C ARG A 91 2.48 12.72 28.54
N ASN A 92 1.84 11.69 29.08
CA ASN A 92 2.48 10.71 29.98
C ASN A 92 3.14 11.33 31.24
N THR A 93 2.68 12.50 31.70
CA THR A 93 3.10 13.07 33.00
C THR A 93 2.22 12.56 34.15
N LYS A 94 2.54 12.96 35.39
CA LYS A 94 1.77 12.62 36.60
C LYS A 94 0.75 13.69 37.00
N ILE A 95 0.46 14.64 36.11
CA ILE A 95 -0.48 15.73 36.34
C ILE A 95 -1.85 15.18 36.74
N LYS A 96 -2.42 15.77 37.79
CA LYS A 96 -3.75 15.46 38.33
C LYS A 96 -4.71 16.64 38.37
N VAL A 97 -4.17 17.86 38.46
CA VAL A 97 -4.91 19.12 38.57
C VAL A 97 -4.17 20.18 37.75
N LEU A 98 -4.92 21.06 37.10
CA LEU A 98 -4.41 22.23 36.37
C LEU A 98 -4.69 23.51 37.17
N PRO A 99 -3.85 24.55 37.05
CA PRO A 99 -4.14 25.84 37.65
C PRO A 99 -5.35 26.51 36.98
N GLU A 100 -6.15 27.24 37.77
CA GLU A 100 -7.44 27.83 37.32
C GLU A 100 -7.31 28.80 36.15
N ASN A 101 -6.20 29.55 36.08
CA ASN A 101 -5.96 30.58 35.07
C ASN A 101 -4.95 30.14 34.00
N LEU A 102 -4.82 28.82 33.76
CA LEU A 102 -3.93 28.31 32.72
C LEU A 102 -4.39 28.78 31.34
N SER A 103 -3.51 29.46 30.61
CA SER A 103 -3.72 29.83 29.21
C SER A 103 -2.72 29.12 28.32
N VAL A 104 -3.20 28.47 27.26
CA VAL A 104 -2.39 27.81 26.24
C VAL A 104 -2.71 28.46 24.90
N GLY A 105 -1.72 29.15 24.32
CA GLY A 105 -1.92 29.90 23.08
C GLY A 105 -2.15 29.02 21.84
N GLY A 106 -1.75 27.74 21.89
CA GLY A 106 -1.92 26.74 20.83
C GLY A 106 -2.67 25.48 21.27
N SER A 107 -2.12 24.32 20.93
CA SER A 107 -2.64 22.98 21.25
C SER A 107 -2.23 22.53 22.65
N PHE A 108 -3.07 21.73 23.28
CA PHE A 108 -2.86 21.22 24.62
C PHE A 108 -2.97 19.69 24.65
N ASN A 109 -1.87 19.01 24.96
CA ASN A 109 -1.82 17.55 25.06
C ASN A 109 -1.74 17.08 26.53
N LEU A 110 -2.79 16.40 26.99
CA LEU A 110 -2.92 15.78 28.31
C LEU A 110 -3.01 14.24 28.22
N ARG A 111 -2.68 13.66 27.06
CA ARG A 111 -2.83 12.24 26.79
C ARG A 111 -2.14 11.38 27.84
N SER A 112 -2.84 10.37 28.32
CA SER A 112 -2.33 9.40 29.30
C SER A 112 -1.84 10.04 30.61
N THR A 113 -2.37 11.20 30.99
CA THR A 113 -2.18 11.79 32.32
C THR A 113 -3.22 11.27 33.31
N LYS A 114 -3.11 11.68 34.59
CA LYS A 114 -4.05 11.32 35.66
C LYS A 114 -5.03 12.46 35.97
N ILE A 115 -5.20 13.39 35.04
CA ILE A 115 -6.14 14.51 35.18
C ILE A 115 -7.58 13.98 35.30
N GLU A 116 -8.34 14.55 36.22
CA GLU A 116 -9.72 14.17 36.53
C GLU A 116 -10.72 15.31 36.25
N VAL A 117 -10.27 16.56 36.30
CA VAL A 117 -11.08 17.77 36.09
C VAL A 117 -10.29 18.82 35.30
N LEU A 118 -10.95 19.49 34.36
CA LEU A 118 -10.40 20.67 33.66
C LEU A 118 -10.92 21.97 34.31
N PRO A 119 -10.14 23.08 34.28
CA PRO A 119 -10.63 24.39 34.69
C PRO A 119 -11.85 24.83 33.87
N GLU A 120 -12.82 25.50 34.50
CA GLU A 120 -14.06 25.95 33.83
C GLU A 120 -13.81 26.93 32.67
N ASN A 121 -12.76 27.76 32.77
CA ASN A 121 -12.43 28.79 31.78
C ASN A 121 -11.24 28.39 30.89
N LEU A 122 -10.98 27.09 30.71
CA LEU A 122 -9.88 26.63 29.88
C LEU A 122 -10.13 27.00 28.40
N LEU A 123 -9.26 27.85 27.85
CA LEU A 123 -9.23 28.21 26.44
C LEU A 123 -8.14 27.40 25.72
N VAL A 124 -8.52 26.71 24.63
CA VAL A 124 -7.57 26.01 23.75
C VAL A 124 -7.77 26.48 22.31
N ASN A 125 -6.82 27.26 21.80
CA ASN A 125 -6.88 27.80 20.44
C ASN A 125 -6.48 26.79 19.36
N GLY A 126 -5.87 25.66 19.75
CA GLY A 126 -5.51 24.57 18.85
C GLY A 126 -6.28 23.28 19.15
N ASN A 127 -5.57 22.16 19.12
CA ASN A 127 -6.11 20.84 19.45
C ASN A 127 -6.11 20.60 20.96
N LEU A 128 -7.07 19.82 21.46
CA LEU A 128 -7.11 19.35 22.85
C LEU A 128 -7.09 17.82 22.86
N ASP A 129 -6.04 17.23 23.42
CA ASP A 129 -5.89 15.77 23.55
C ASP A 129 -6.06 15.32 25.00
N LEU A 130 -7.19 14.68 25.30
CA LEU A 130 -7.55 14.12 26.60
C LEU A 130 -7.63 12.58 26.54
N ALA A 131 -7.06 11.96 25.51
CA ALA A 131 -7.14 10.53 25.33
C ALA A 131 -6.49 9.76 26.49
N TYR A 132 -7.08 8.64 26.88
CA TYR A 132 -6.62 7.81 28.00
C TYR A 132 -6.50 8.57 29.34
N THR A 133 -7.29 9.62 29.55
CA THR A 133 -7.37 10.32 30.85
C THR A 133 -8.52 9.79 31.70
N LYS A 134 -8.60 10.26 32.95
CA LYS A 134 -9.68 9.91 33.88
C LYS A 134 -10.81 10.94 33.93
N ILE A 135 -10.80 11.94 33.05
CA ILE A 135 -11.83 12.98 33.02
C ILE A 135 -13.19 12.34 32.79
N GLU A 136 -14.16 12.69 33.64
CA GLU A 136 -15.55 12.24 33.52
C GLU A 136 -16.49 13.31 32.98
N VAL A 137 -16.16 14.59 33.21
CA VAL A 137 -16.98 15.76 32.87
C VAL A 137 -16.11 16.83 32.20
N LEU A 138 -16.60 17.37 31.08
CA LEU A 138 -15.99 18.51 30.39
C LEU A 138 -16.61 19.83 30.89
N PRO A 139 -15.86 20.95 30.90
CA PRO A 139 -16.38 22.27 31.22
C PRO A 139 -17.57 22.65 30.34
N LYS A 140 -18.54 23.38 30.91
CA LYS A 140 -19.80 23.72 30.21
C LYS A 140 -19.58 24.57 28.96
N ASN A 141 -18.56 25.42 28.98
CA ASN A 141 -18.24 26.37 27.91
C ASN A 141 -16.96 26.00 27.15
N LEU A 142 -16.60 24.70 27.14
CA LEU A 142 -15.40 24.25 26.44
C LEU A 142 -15.53 24.54 24.93
N SER A 143 -14.56 25.29 24.40
CA SER A 143 -14.41 25.56 22.98
C SER A 143 -13.04 25.07 22.51
N VAL A 144 -13.01 24.31 21.42
CA VAL A 144 -11.77 23.81 20.80
C VAL A 144 -11.75 24.19 19.33
N ASN A 145 -10.86 25.11 18.96
CA ASN A 145 -10.76 25.59 17.58
C ASN A 145 -10.12 24.56 16.63
N GLY A 146 -9.44 23.55 17.16
CA GLY A 146 -8.90 22.42 16.41
C GLY A 146 -9.70 21.13 16.61
N ASN A 147 -8.96 20.05 16.86
CA ASN A 147 -9.47 18.71 17.11
C ASN A 147 -9.60 18.44 18.62
N LEU A 148 -10.63 17.71 19.01
CA LEU A 148 -10.84 17.24 20.37
C LEU A 148 -10.75 15.70 20.42
N TYR A 149 -9.73 15.20 21.11
CA TYR A 149 -9.48 13.78 21.28
C TYR A 149 -9.91 13.31 22.66
N LEU A 150 -10.93 12.46 22.73
CA LEU A 150 -11.44 11.87 23.97
C LEU A 150 -11.28 10.35 24.01
N GLU A 151 -10.58 9.73 23.06
CA GLU A 151 -10.58 8.27 22.95
C GLU A 151 -10.08 7.59 24.23
N TYR A 152 -10.78 6.53 24.64
CA TYR A 152 -10.51 5.78 25.87
C TYR A 152 -10.49 6.63 27.15
N SER A 153 -11.09 7.82 27.15
CA SER A 153 -11.35 8.60 28.35
C SER A 153 -12.63 8.12 29.05
N LYS A 154 -12.86 8.58 30.29
CA LYS A 154 -14.04 8.27 31.10
C LYS A 154 -15.19 9.26 30.92
N VAL A 155 -15.14 10.11 29.90
CA VAL A 155 -16.16 11.14 29.66
C VAL A 155 -17.51 10.45 29.45
N LYS A 156 -18.53 10.91 30.18
CA LYS A 156 -19.90 10.36 30.12
C LYS A 156 -20.86 11.22 29.31
N PHE A 157 -20.58 12.52 29.21
CA PHE A 157 -21.44 13.50 28.54
C PHE A 157 -20.60 14.56 27.82
N LEU A 158 -21.09 15.03 26.68
CA LEU A 158 -20.61 16.25 26.05
C LEU A 158 -21.42 17.46 26.56
N PRO A 159 -20.82 18.65 26.69
CA PRO A 159 -21.57 19.85 27.02
C PRO A 159 -22.48 20.28 25.86
N GLU A 160 -23.66 20.84 26.15
CA GLU A 160 -24.67 21.22 25.13
C GLU A 160 -24.14 22.22 24.10
N ASN A 161 -23.29 23.16 24.53
CA ASN A 161 -22.71 24.20 23.67
C ASN A 161 -21.29 23.85 23.18
N LEU A 162 -20.93 22.56 23.12
CA LEU A 162 -19.61 22.14 22.66
C LEU A 162 -19.38 22.60 21.22
N SER A 163 -18.30 23.35 20.99
CA SER A 163 -17.85 23.72 19.66
C SER A 163 -16.49 23.08 19.36
N VAL A 164 -16.43 22.29 18.28
CA VAL A 164 -15.21 21.69 17.74
C VAL A 164 -15.18 21.96 16.24
N SER A 165 -14.19 22.72 15.77
CA SER A 165 -14.12 23.10 14.36
C SER A 165 -13.50 22.01 13.48
N GLY A 166 -12.63 21.17 14.05
CA GLY A 166 -11.97 20.06 13.35
C GLY A 166 -12.63 18.70 13.66
N TYR A 167 -11.81 17.76 14.09
CA TYR A 167 -12.19 16.38 14.38
C TYR A 167 -12.62 16.19 15.84
N LEU A 168 -13.73 15.50 16.07
CA LEU A 168 -14.15 15.01 17.37
C LEU A 168 -13.98 13.48 17.46
N CYS A 169 -13.07 13.01 18.31
CA CYS A 169 -12.82 11.59 18.54
C CYS A 169 -13.49 11.13 19.85
N LEU A 170 -14.58 10.38 19.77
CA LEU A 170 -15.27 9.80 20.94
C LEU A 170 -15.01 8.30 21.08
N GLN A 171 -14.10 7.73 20.29
CA GLN A 171 -13.86 6.30 20.22
C GLN A 171 -13.70 5.66 21.61
N SER A 172 -14.46 4.60 21.88
CA SER A 172 -14.37 3.85 23.14
C SER A 172 -14.55 4.70 24.42
N THR A 173 -15.36 5.76 24.36
CA THR A 173 -15.83 6.51 25.54
C THR A 173 -17.09 5.90 26.15
N GLU A 174 -17.45 6.33 27.36
CA GLU A 174 -18.69 5.92 28.05
C GLU A 174 -19.91 6.79 27.68
N ILE A 175 -19.79 7.64 26.66
CA ILE A 175 -20.85 8.52 26.19
C ILE A 175 -22.01 7.69 25.63
N LYS A 176 -23.23 8.03 26.05
CA LYS A 176 -24.47 7.34 25.63
C LYS A 176 -25.36 8.16 24.70
N LYS A 177 -25.18 9.48 24.66
CA LYS A 177 -25.97 10.42 23.85
C LYS A 177 -25.13 11.59 23.37
N LEU A 178 -25.43 12.08 22.18
CA LEU A 178 -24.91 13.34 21.66
C LEU A 178 -25.85 14.51 22.03
N PRO A 179 -25.34 15.73 22.19
CA PRO A 179 -26.17 16.94 22.29
C PRO A 179 -27.06 17.10 21.06
N LYS A 180 -28.27 17.63 21.24
CA LYS A 180 -29.25 17.77 20.15
C LYS A 180 -28.80 18.72 19.05
N ASP A 181 -28.11 19.79 19.44
CA ASP A 181 -27.66 20.86 18.55
C ASP A 181 -26.17 20.72 18.20
N LEU A 182 -25.60 19.52 18.36
CA LEU A 182 -24.20 19.25 18.01
C LEU A 182 -24.00 19.43 16.49
N SER A 183 -23.28 20.48 16.13
CA SER A 183 -22.88 20.76 14.75
C SER A 183 -21.37 20.67 14.61
N LEU A 184 -20.89 19.83 13.67
CA LEU A 184 -19.46 19.62 13.43
C LEU A 184 -19.11 19.97 11.98
N ASN A 185 -18.16 20.89 11.83
CA ASN A 185 -17.63 21.28 10.52
C ASN A 185 -16.54 20.35 9.99
N GLY A 186 -16.00 19.47 10.85
CA GLY A 186 -15.00 18.47 10.48
C GLY A 186 -15.52 17.05 10.62
N ASP A 187 -14.68 16.18 11.18
CA ASP A 187 -14.88 14.74 11.23
C ASP A 187 -15.46 14.28 12.58
N LEU A 188 -16.15 13.14 12.62
CA LEU A 188 -16.63 12.52 13.86
C LEU A 188 -16.36 11.01 13.89
N ASP A 189 -15.74 10.55 14.96
CA ASP A 189 -15.58 9.13 15.26
C ASP A 189 -16.35 8.73 16.52
N LEU A 190 -17.38 7.90 16.32
CA LEU A 190 -18.23 7.30 17.36
C LEU A 190 -17.96 5.81 17.53
N SER A 191 -16.85 5.30 16.99
CA SER A 191 -16.61 3.87 16.95
C SER A 191 -16.47 3.29 18.36
N PHE A 192 -17.06 2.11 18.55
CA PHE A 192 -17.08 1.42 19.85
C PHE A 192 -17.67 2.25 21.01
N THR A 193 -18.58 3.20 20.72
CA THR A 193 -19.33 3.93 21.74
C THR A 193 -20.66 3.26 22.06
N GLU A 194 -21.24 3.62 23.20
CA GLU A 194 -22.55 3.15 23.65
C GLU A 194 -23.70 4.06 23.22
N ILE A 195 -23.47 4.90 22.21
CA ILE A 195 -24.48 5.79 21.63
C ILE A 195 -25.49 4.95 20.83
N GLU A 196 -26.77 5.15 21.11
CA GLU A 196 -27.87 4.41 20.47
C GLU A 196 -28.58 5.20 19.36
N GLU A 197 -28.47 6.53 19.37
CA GLU A 197 -29.17 7.43 18.45
C GLU A 197 -28.30 8.62 18.02
N LEU A 198 -28.45 9.04 16.77
CA LEU A 198 -27.94 10.32 16.27
C LEU A 198 -29.04 11.39 16.38
N PRO A 199 -28.70 12.67 16.59
CA PRO A 199 -29.67 13.76 16.55
C PRO A 199 -30.44 13.85 15.21
N GLU A 200 -31.66 14.40 15.22
CA GLU A 200 -32.48 14.49 13.99
C GLU A 200 -31.85 15.42 12.92
N ASN A 201 -31.37 16.60 13.34
CA ASN A 201 -30.72 17.58 12.47
C ASN A 201 -29.19 17.42 12.47
N PHE A 202 -28.73 16.18 12.38
CA PHE A 202 -27.32 15.86 12.52
C PHE A 202 -26.55 16.08 11.21
N PHE A 203 -25.55 16.97 11.26
CA PHE A 203 -24.71 17.32 10.12
C PHE A 203 -23.24 17.11 10.46
N VAL A 204 -22.53 16.37 9.58
CA VAL A 204 -21.08 16.19 9.64
C VAL A 204 -20.54 16.43 8.25
N LYS A 205 -19.81 17.53 8.08
CA LYS A 205 -19.22 17.87 6.79
C LYS A 205 -18.13 16.88 6.39
N GLY A 206 -17.32 16.43 7.35
CA GLY A 206 -16.19 15.52 7.12
C GLY A 206 -16.62 14.06 6.94
N PHE A 207 -15.93 13.16 7.64
CA PHE A 207 -16.32 11.76 7.75
C PHE A 207 -17.12 11.46 9.00
N LEU A 208 -17.91 10.39 8.95
CA LEU A 208 -18.61 9.82 10.10
C LEU A 208 -18.24 8.34 10.26
N ASN A 209 -17.60 7.99 11.37
CA ASN A 209 -17.26 6.61 11.70
C ASN A 209 -18.16 6.07 12.81
N LEU A 210 -19.09 5.17 12.45
CA LEU A 210 -20.03 4.51 13.37
C LEU A 210 -19.62 3.06 13.67
N LYS A 211 -18.40 2.66 13.30
CA LYS A 211 -17.93 1.28 13.39
C LYS A 211 -18.18 0.68 14.78
N SER A 212 -18.85 -0.47 14.85
CA SER A 212 -19.14 -1.15 16.11
C SER A 212 -19.89 -0.30 17.15
N SER A 213 -20.65 0.71 16.73
CA SER A 213 -21.54 1.47 17.62
C SER A 213 -22.87 0.74 17.85
N LYS A 214 -23.64 1.18 18.85
CA LYS A 214 -24.99 0.68 19.14
C LYS A 214 -26.10 1.38 18.34
N ILE A 215 -25.75 2.29 17.43
CA ILE A 215 -26.71 2.99 16.58
C ILE A 215 -27.42 1.99 15.67
N LYS A 216 -28.76 2.08 15.64
CA LYS A 216 -29.62 1.18 14.82
C LYS A 216 -30.30 1.90 13.66
N ILE A 217 -30.47 3.21 13.75
CA ILE A 217 -31.21 4.03 12.78
C ILE A 217 -30.36 5.26 12.46
N LEU A 218 -30.25 5.60 11.18
CA LEU A 218 -29.64 6.83 10.71
C LEU A 218 -30.73 7.89 10.44
N PRO A 219 -30.44 9.19 10.65
CA PRO A 219 -31.35 10.28 10.29
C PRO A 219 -31.71 10.28 8.80
N GLU A 220 -32.96 10.65 8.48
CA GLU A 220 -33.52 10.54 7.12
C GLU A 220 -32.72 11.33 6.06
N TYR A 221 -32.14 12.48 6.44
CA TYR A 221 -31.41 13.40 5.57
C TYR A 221 -29.90 13.45 5.88
N LEU A 222 -29.32 12.34 6.36
CA LEU A 222 -27.90 12.28 6.64
C LEU A 222 -27.07 12.53 5.37
N SER A 223 -26.22 13.56 5.41
CA SER A 223 -25.29 13.90 4.33
C SER A 223 -23.86 13.90 4.86
N ILE A 224 -22.96 13.22 4.14
CA ILE A 224 -21.54 13.06 4.50
C ILE A 224 -20.69 13.42 3.27
N ASP A 225 -19.78 14.41 3.37
CA ASP A 225 -18.97 14.78 2.20
C ASP A 225 -17.81 13.81 1.95
N ASN A 226 -17.21 13.26 3.02
CA ASN A 226 -16.13 12.30 2.91
C ASN A 226 -16.67 10.87 3.04
N PHE A 227 -16.29 10.12 4.08
CA PHE A 227 -16.72 8.72 4.19
C PHE A 227 -17.70 8.47 5.34
N LEU A 228 -18.57 7.47 5.13
CA LEU A 228 -19.44 6.90 6.14
C LEU A 228 -19.01 5.45 6.41
N SER A 229 -18.62 5.15 7.64
CA SER A 229 -18.28 3.79 8.05
C SER A 229 -19.35 3.21 8.96
N LEU A 230 -20.07 2.21 8.46
CA LEU A 230 -21.08 1.42 9.20
C LEU A 230 -20.58 0.00 9.46
N LYS A 231 -19.25 -0.19 9.52
CA LYS A 231 -18.65 -1.51 9.72
C LYS A 231 -19.12 -2.12 11.04
N ASN A 232 -19.56 -3.38 11.02
CA ASN A 232 -19.98 -4.10 12.23
C ASN A 232 -21.08 -3.36 13.04
N THR A 233 -22.04 -2.73 12.38
CA THR A 233 -23.19 -2.08 13.03
C THR A 233 -24.46 -2.92 12.92
N ASP A 234 -25.38 -2.71 13.85
CA ASP A 234 -26.73 -3.31 13.84
C ASP A 234 -27.76 -2.56 12.98
N ILE A 235 -27.33 -1.57 12.19
CA ILE A 235 -28.18 -0.84 11.24
C ILE A 235 -28.69 -1.80 10.17
N GLU A 236 -30.01 -1.93 10.04
CA GLU A 236 -30.64 -2.82 9.06
C GLU A 236 -31.09 -2.10 7.78
N VAL A 237 -31.40 -0.80 7.88
CA VAL A 237 -31.98 0.01 6.80
C VAL A 237 -31.22 1.33 6.68
N LEU A 238 -30.81 1.66 5.45
CA LEU A 238 -30.27 2.98 5.12
C LEU A 238 -31.43 3.92 4.77
N PRO A 239 -31.38 5.20 5.19
CA PRO A 239 -32.45 6.16 4.91
C PRO A 239 -32.50 6.49 3.41
N LYS A 240 -33.70 6.83 2.91
CA LYS A 240 -33.92 7.01 1.47
C LYS A 240 -33.11 8.18 0.91
N ASN A 241 -32.96 9.24 1.69
CA ASN A 241 -32.23 10.45 1.30
C ASN A 241 -30.78 10.48 1.80
N LEU A 242 -30.19 9.32 2.13
CA LEU A 242 -28.78 9.22 2.48
C LEU A 242 -27.90 9.72 1.32
N SER A 243 -27.06 10.71 1.60
CA SER A 243 -26.08 11.24 0.64
C SER A 243 -24.65 11.02 1.15
N VAL A 244 -23.82 10.36 0.34
CA VAL A 244 -22.39 10.14 0.65
C VAL A 244 -21.57 10.53 -0.58
N ASN A 245 -20.90 11.69 -0.51
CA ASN A 245 -20.08 12.20 -1.61
C ASN A 245 -18.73 11.47 -1.73
N GLY A 246 -18.19 10.95 -0.63
CA GLY A 246 -17.02 10.06 -0.66
C GLY A 246 -17.42 8.59 -0.54
N SER A 247 -16.84 7.85 0.40
CA SER A 247 -16.95 6.38 0.42
C SER A 247 -17.91 5.84 1.47
N LEU A 248 -18.59 4.74 1.16
CA LEU A 248 -19.46 4.02 2.09
C LEU A 248 -18.91 2.61 2.37
N TYR A 249 -18.74 2.32 3.66
CA TYR A 249 -18.20 1.06 4.15
C TYR A 249 -19.24 0.30 4.97
N LEU A 250 -19.67 -0.87 4.50
CA LEU A 250 -20.74 -1.66 5.10
C LEU A 250 -20.26 -3.02 5.63
N GLU A 251 -18.96 -3.26 5.75
CA GLU A 251 -18.44 -4.60 6.06
C GLU A 251 -18.98 -5.13 7.39
N TYR A 252 -19.51 -6.36 7.38
CA TYR A 252 -20.15 -7.00 8.54
C TYR A 252 -21.34 -6.25 9.14
N SER A 253 -21.92 -5.29 8.42
CA SER A 253 -23.16 -4.63 8.84
C SER A 253 -24.39 -5.52 8.61
N LYS A 254 -25.47 -5.25 9.34
CA LYS A 254 -26.77 -5.89 9.17
C LYS A 254 -27.64 -5.27 8.07
N VAL A 255 -27.09 -4.34 7.28
CA VAL A 255 -27.84 -3.66 6.22
C VAL A 255 -28.37 -4.69 5.22
N LYS A 256 -29.69 -4.68 5.01
CA LYS A 256 -30.39 -5.63 4.13
C LYS A 256 -30.55 -5.11 2.70
N PHE A 257 -30.68 -3.80 2.53
CA PHE A 257 -30.93 -3.17 1.24
C PHE A 257 -30.20 -1.83 1.11
N LEU A 258 -29.78 -1.50 -0.11
CA LEU A 258 -29.38 -0.14 -0.47
C LEU A 258 -30.60 0.64 -0.97
N PRO A 259 -30.65 1.98 -0.82
CA PRO A 259 -31.74 2.81 -1.34
C PRO A 259 -31.95 2.65 -2.86
N GLU A 260 -33.14 3.02 -3.34
CA GLU A 260 -33.39 3.12 -4.79
C GLU A 260 -32.56 4.26 -5.41
N ASN A 261 -32.07 4.07 -6.63
CA ASN A 261 -31.21 5.04 -7.35
C ASN A 261 -29.98 5.51 -6.54
N PHE A 262 -29.44 4.62 -5.72
CA PHE A 262 -28.32 4.94 -4.84
C PHE A 262 -27.04 5.27 -5.63
N SER A 263 -26.45 6.42 -5.31
CA SER A 263 -25.20 6.89 -5.90
C SER A 263 -24.19 7.19 -4.81
N ILE A 264 -22.97 6.70 -4.98
CA ILE A 264 -21.83 6.96 -4.10
C ILE A 264 -20.78 7.74 -4.89
N GLY A 265 -20.36 8.89 -4.36
CA GLY A 265 -19.40 9.75 -5.04
C GLY A 265 -17.94 9.27 -4.95
N GLY A 266 -17.65 8.32 -4.05
CA GLY A 266 -16.37 7.61 -3.90
C GLY A 266 -16.54 6.09 -4.07
N SER A 267 -15.99 5.32 -3.11
CA SER A 267 -16.01 3.85 -3.15
C SER A 267 -17.14 3.24 -2.30
N LEU A 268 -17.62 2.06 -2.71
CA LEU A 268 -18.61 1.27 -1.98
C LEU A 268 -18.04 -0.11 -1.66
N GLU A 269 -17.93 -0.44 -0.37
CA GLU A 269 -17.42 -1.73 0.09
C GLU A 269 -18.52 -2.57 0.76
N LEU A 270 -18.90 -3.67 0.09
CA LEU A 270 -19.91 -4.62 0.54
C LEU A 270 -19.27 -5.97 0.82
N ALA A 271 -18.79 -6.18 2.05
CA ALA A 271 -18.21 -7.46 2.48
C ALA A 271 -19.01 -8.05 3.63
N ASN A 272 -19.40 -9.33 3.51
CA ASN A 272 -20.15 -10.03 4.57
C ASN A 272 -21.40 -9.27 5.06
N THR A 273 -22.14 -8.68 4.12
CA THR A 273 -23.40 -7.96 4.38
C THR A 273 -24.61 -8.88 4.19
N GLU A 274 -25.76 -8.47 4.72
CA GLU A 274 -27.05 -9.14 4.49
C GLU A 274 -27.68 -8.81 3.11
N ILE A 275 -27.13 -7.82 2.39
CA ILE A 275 -27.56 -7.43 1.04
C ILE A 275 -27.53 -8.61 0.06
N GLU A 276 -28.68 -8.89 -0.55
CA GLU A 276 -28.84 -9.90 -1.60
C GLU A 276 -28.99 -9.31 -3.00
N ILE A 277 -29.59 -8.12 -3.11
CA ILE A 277 -29.94 -7.45 -4.38
C ILE A 277 -29.35 -6.04 -4.39
N LEU A 278 -28.71 -5.67 -5.49
CA LEU A 278 -28.23 -4.31 -5.74
C LEU A 278 -29.31 -3.49 -6.49
N PRO A 279 -29.42 -2.18 -6.22
CA PRO A 279 -30.43 -1.35 -6.88
C PRO A 279 -30.13 -1.19 -8.38
N LYS A 280 -31.19 -1.13 -9.19
CA LYS A 280 -31.12 -1.16 -10.67
C LYS A 280 -30.16 -0.13 -11.28
N ASN A 281 -30.09 1.07 -10.71
CA ASN A 281 -29.27 2.19 -11.20
C ASN A 281 -28.11 2.51 -10.24
N LEU A 282 -27.53 1.50 -9.60
CA LEU A 282 -26.39 1.69 -8.71
C LEU A 282 -25.24 2.38 -9.46
N SER A 283 -24.80 3.52 -8.94
CA SER A 283 -23.67 4.27 -9.49
C SER A 283 -22.61 4.47 -8.42
N VAL A 284 -21.39 4.03 -8.71
CA VAL A 284 -20.22 4.19 -7.83
C VAL A 284 -19.12 4.87 -8.64
N ARG A 285 -18.76 6.10 -8.28
CA ARG A 285 -17.77 6.86 -9.06
C ARG A 285 -16.37 6.28 -9.01
N ASP A 286 -15.99 5.66 -7.89
CA ASP A 286 -14.67 5.06 -7.73
C ASP A 286 -14.73 3.54 -7.81
N ASN A 287 -14.57 2.86 -6.67
CA ASN A 287 -14.38 1.42 -6.61
C ASN A 287 -15.60 0.76 -5.98
N LEU A 288 -16.09 -0.32 -6.60
CA LEU A 288 -17.10 -1.19 -6.04
C LEU A 288 -16.47 -2.52 -5.66
N LYS A 289 -16.42 -2.83 -4.37
CA LYS A 289 -15.92 -4.11 -3.85
C LYS A 289 -17.07 -4.96 -3.34
N LEU A 290 -17.34 -6.06 -4.03
CA LEU A 290 -18.36 -7.04 -3.64
C LEU A 290 -17.66 -8.28 -3.10
N LYS A 291 -17.61 -8.43 -1.78
CA LYS A 291 -17.12 -9.63 -1.07
C LYS A 291 -18.21 -10.30 -0.25
N SER A 292 -19.47 -10.10 -0.65
CA SER A 292 -20.61 -10.81 -0.09
C SER A 292 -20.92 -12.07 -0.88
N LYS A 293 -21.15 -13.18 -0.17
CA LYS A 293 -21.58 -14.45 -0.76
C LYS A 293 -23.09 -14.48 -1.05
N LYS A 294 -23.84 -13.44 -0.68
CA LYS A 294 -25.30 -13.37 -0.82
C LYS A 294 -25.75 -12.73 -2.13
N ILE A 295 -24.97 -11.78 -2.65
CA ILE A 295 -25.23 -11.15 -3.95
C ILE A 295 -24.99 -12.18 -5.06
N LYS A 296 -26.02 -12.41 -5.90
CA LYS A 296 -26.00 -13.40 -6.98
C LYS A 296 -25.98 -12.77 -8.38
N GLU A 297 -26.36 -11.50 -8.50
CA GLU A 297 -26.48 -10.80 -9.76
C GLU A 297 -26.03 -9.34 -9.64
N LEU A 298 -25.60 -8.77 -10.76
CA LEU A 298 -25.34 -7.35 -10.91
C LEU A 298 -26.50 -6.70 -11.67
N PRO A 299 -26.83 -5.42 -11.40
CA PRO A 299 -27.88 -4.73 -12.12
C PRO A 299 -27.42 -4.33 -13.53
N GLU A 300 -28.32 -4.29 -14.51
CA GLU A 300 -28.02 -3.96 -15.92
C GLU A 300 -27.40 -2.57 -16.10
N ASN A 301 -27.84 -1.58 -15.33
CA ASN A 301 -27.36 -0.20 -15.42
C ASN A 301 -26.27 0.12 -14.37
N LEU A 302 -25.50 -0.89 -13.94
CA LEU A 302 -24.39 -0.69 -13.01
C LEU A 302 -23.32 0.22 -13.61
N PHE A 303 -22.99 1.31 -12.91
CA PHE A 303 -21.85 2.16 -13.25
C PHE A 303 -20.76 2.08 -12.18
N VAL A 304 -19.52 1.78 -12.60
CA VAL A 304 -18.32 1.81 -11.75
C VAL A 304 -17.22 2.57 -12.49
N GLY A 305 -16.77 3.68 -11.94
CA GLY A 305 -15.83 4.58 -12.64
C GLY A 305 -14.38 4.11 -12.64
N ARG A 306 -13.95 3.35 -11.61
CA ARG A 306 -12.58 2.82 -11.50
C ARG A 306 -12.58 1.29 -11.42
N GLU A 307 -12.53 0.72 -10.21
CA GLU A 307 -12.34 -0.72 -10.01
C GLU A 307 -13.62 -1.44 -9.61
N LEU A 308 -13.88 -2.58 -10.26
CA LEU A 308 -14.93 -3.53 -9.88
C LEU A 308 -14.29 -4.84 -9.38
N ASP A 309 -14.36 -5.10 -8.09
CA ASP A 309 -13.89 -6.33 -7.46
C ASP A 309 -15.08 -7.27 -7.20
N LEU A 310 -15.16 -8.34 -7.98
CA LEU A 310 -16.13 -9.44 -7.88
C LEU A 310 -15.44 -10.74 -7.44
N SER A 311 -14.23 -10.65 -6.89
CA SER A 311 -13.45 -11.82 -6.52
C SER A 311 -14.17 -12.65 -5.45
N SER A 312 -14.15 -13.97 -5.64
CA SER A 312 -14.80 -14.95 -4.75
C SER A 312 -16.31 -14.74 -4.53
N THR A 313 -16.99 -14.05 -5.44
CA THR A 313 -18.46 -13.87 -5.41
C THR A 313 -19.20 -15.09 -5.98
N LYS A 314 -20.50 -15.19 -5.69
CA LYS A 314 -21.38 -16.20 -6.28
C LYS A 314 -22.02 -15.76 -7.61
N ILE A 315 -21.67 -14.59 -8.12
CA ILE A 315 -22.20 -14.07 -9.38
C ILE A 315 -21.77 -15.00 -10.52
N GLU A 316 -22.73 -15.37 -11.37
CA GLU A 316 -22.50 -16.27 -12.51
C GLU A 316 -22.46 -15.56 -13.87
N ILE A 317 -23.13 -14.41 -13.98
CA ILE A 317 -23.34 -13.68 -15.23
C ILE A 317 -23.01 -12.20 -15.02
N LEU A 318 -22.25 -11.62 -15.95
CA LEU A 318 -22.05 -10.17 -16.04
C LEU A 318 -23.12 -9.55 -16.95
N PRO A 319 -23.67 -8.37 -16.62
CA PRO A 319 -24.62 -7.67 -17.48
C PRO A 319 -24.05 -7.35 -18.86
N LYS A 320 -24.90 -7.33 -19.89
CA LYS A 320 -24.44 -7.10 -21.28
C LYS A 320 -23.92 -5.67 -21.48
N SER A 321 -24.50 -4.71 -20.77
CA SER A 321 -24.14 -3.29 -20.80
C SER A 321 -23.02 -2.91 -19.84
N LEU A 322 -22.39 -3.87 -19.15
CA LEU A 322 -21.35 -3.57 -18.17
C LEU A 322 -20.13 -2.93 -18.83
N ILE A 323 -19.78 -1.73 -18.39
CA ILE A 323 -18.58 -1.01 -18.81
C ILE A 323 -17.62 -0.93 -17.61
N VAL A 324 -16.39 -1.42 -17.77
CA VAL A 324 -15.33 -1.28 -16.76
C VAL A 324 -14.17 -0.47 -17.31
N LYS A 325 -14.12 0.81 -16.94
CA LYS A 325 -13.07 1.73 -17.40
C LYS A 325 -11.73 1.52 -16.69
N GLY A 326 -11.73 1.06 -15.44
CA GLY A 326 -10.52 0.70 -14.70
C GLY A 326 -10.33 -0.80 -14.61
N ASN A 327 -10.02 -1.30 -13.41
CA ASN A 327 -9.70 -2.70 -13.17
C ASN A 327 -10.96 -3.55 -12.96
N LEU A 328 -10.90 -4.80 -13.38
CA LEU A 328 -11.90 -5.82 -13.08
C LEU A 328 -11.24 -7.05 -12.45
N ASP A 329 -11.60 -7.37 -11.20
CA ASP A 329 -11.15 -8.59 -10.53
C ASP A 329 -12.27 -9.62 -10.46
N LEU A 330 -12.12 -10.74 -11.19
CA LEU A 330 -13.03 -11.88 -11.20
C LEU A 330 -12.40 -13.13 -10.55
N LYS A 331 -11.28 -13.01 -9.85
CA LYS A 331 -10.51 -14.13 -9.31
C LYS A 331 -11.39 -15.02 -8.43
N TYR A 332 -11.33 -16.34 -8.65
CA TYR A 332 -12.16 -17.33 -7.93
C TYR A 332 -13.69 -17.13 -8.04
N SER A 333 -14.18 -16.32 -9.00
CA SER A 333 -15.62 -16.14 -9.21
C SER A 333 -16.26 -17.34 -9.90
N ASN A 334 -17.59 -17.43 -9.84
CA ASN A 334 -18.38 -18.44 -10.55
C ASN A 334 -18.77 -18.03 -11.98
N ILE A 335 -18.24 -16.91 -12.48
CA ILE A 335 -18.54 -16.42 -13.82
C ILE A 335 -18.08 -17.43 -14.87
N LYS A 336 -18.96 -17.73 -15.81
CA LYS A 336 -18.74 -18.75 -16.86
C LYS A 336 -18.39 -18.13 -18.21
N THR A 337 -18.85 -16.91 -18.48
CA THR A 337 -18.68 -16.22 -19.76
C THR A 337 -18.55 -14.71 -19.54
N LEU A 338 -17.79 -14.05 -20.41
CA LEU A 338 -17.77 -12.58 -20.51
C LEU A 338 -18.78 -12.13 -21.59
N PRO A 339 -19.35 -10.91 -21.49
CA PRO A 339 -20.26 -10.37 -22.50
C PRO A 339 -19.62 -10.24 -23.89
N GLU A 340 -20.44 -10.16 -24.94
CA GLU A 340 -19.96 -9.79 -26.29
C GLU A 340 -19.52 -8.32 -26.32
N ASN A 341 -18.52 -8.00 -27.16
CA ASN A 341 -17.93 -6.65 -27.28
C ASN A 341 -17.42 -6.08 -25.94
N PHE A 342 -17.09 -6.95 -24.99
CA PHE A 342 -16.62 -6.54 -23.68
C PHE A 342 -15.19 -6.00 -23.76
N SER A 343 -14.89 -4.97 -22.97
CA SER A 343 -13.54 -4.39 -22.86
C SER A 343 -13.27 -3.94 -21.44
N VAL A 344 -12.03 -4.03 -21.01
CA VAL A 344 -11.57 -3.53 -19.70
C VAL A 344 -10.48 -2.50 -19.92
N GLY A 345 -10.68 -1.27 -19.43
CA GLY A 345 -9.70 -0.19 -19.64
C GLY A 345 -8.43 -0.34 -18.81
N GLY A 346 -8.50 -1.00 -17.65
CA GLY A 346 -7.36 -1.31 -16.78
C GLY A 346 -6.97 -2.80 -16.82
N ASN A 347 -6.62 -3.34 -15.66
CA ASN A 347 -6.24 -4.74 -15.50
C ASN A 347 -7.47 -5.66 -15.41
N LEU A 348 -7.35 -6.87 -15.94
CA LEU A 348 -8.35 -7.93 -15.82
C LEU A 348 -7.76 -9.18 -15.18
N ASN A 349 -8.35 -9.60 -14.06
CA ASN A 349 -7.96 -10.82 -13.36
C ASN A 349 -9.03 -11.92 -13.50
N LEU A 350 -8.73 -12.94 -14.31
CA LEU A 350 -9.56 -14.14 -14.54
C LEU A 350 -8.98 -15.39 -13.87
N ARG A 351 -8.02 -15.23 -12.95
CA ARG A 351 -7.33 -16.35 -12.32
C ARG A 351 -8.31 -17.27 -11.57
N ASN A 352 -8.15 -18.58 -11.77
CA ASN A 352 -9.01 -19.62 -11.17
C ASN A 352 -10.51 -19.45 -11.48
N THR A 353 -10.87 -18.94 -12.66
CA THR A 353 -12.27 -18.85 -13.10
C THR A 353 -12.70 -20.08 -13.92
N LYS A 354 -14.01 -20.22 -14.13
CA LYS A 354 -14.62 -21.25 -14.98
C LYS A 354 -14.80 -20.80 -16.44
N ILE A 355 -14.28 -19.61 -16.79
CA ILE A 355 -14.33 -19.07 -18.14
C ILE A 355 -13.51 -19.96 -19.07
N LYS A 356 -14.11 -20.35 -20.19
CA LYS A 356 -13.49 -21.22 -21.20
C LYS A 356 -13.01 -20.46 -22.43
N THR A 357 -13.66 -19.34 -22.76
CA THR A 357 -13.42 -18.57 -23.98
C THR A 357 -13.49 -17.08 -23.68
N LEU A 358 -12.63 -16.32 -24.37
CA LEU A 358 -12.68 -14.86 -24.37
C LEU A 358 -13.55 -14.37 -25.55
N PRO A 359 -14.21 -13.20 -25.45
CA PRO A 359 -14.96 -12.61 -26.56
C PRO A 359 -14.07 -12.34 -27.78
N ARG A 360 -14.66 -12.23 -28.98
CA ARG A 360 -13.93 -11.77 -30.17
C ARG A 360 -13.54 -10.29 -30.03
N ASN A 361 -12.40 -9.90 -30.61
CA ASN A 361 -11.87 -8.53 -30.53
C ASN A 361 -11.76 -8.01 -29.09
N PHE A 362 -11.39 -8.90 -28.17
CA PHE A 362 -11.34 -8.59 -26.75
C PHE A 362 -10.12 -7.72 -26.42
N SER A 363 -10.34 -6.66 -25.65
CA SER A 363 -9.29 -5.69 -25.31
C SER A 363 -9.20 -5.46 -23.81
N VAL A 364 -7.97 -5.53 -23.31
CA VAL A 364 -7.59 -5.18 -21.93
C VAL A 364 -6.49 -4.12 -21.99
N GLY A 365 -6.76 -2.93 -21.45
CA GLY A 365 -5.81 -1.81 -21.51
C GLY A 365 -4.56 -2.02 -20.63
N GLY A 366 -4.68 -2.80 -19.56
CA GLY A 366 -3.58 -3.18 -18.67
C GLY A 366 -3.18 -4.65 -18.83
N ASN A 367 -2.92 -5.31 -17.69
CA ASN A 367 -2.53 -6.70 -17.61
C ASN A 367 -3.74 -7.65 -17.67
N LEU A 368 -3.56 -8.82 -18.28
CA LEU A 368 -4.54 -9.90 -18.32
C LEU A 368 -3.98 -11.15 -17.60
N ASP A 369 -4.58 -11.50 -16.46
CA ASP A 369 -4.21 -12.69 -15.68
C ASP A 369 -5.23 -13.82 -15.90
N LEU A 370 -4.82 -14.88 -16.59
CA LEU A 370 -5.61 -16.06 -16.92
C LEU A 370 -5.18 -17.29 -16.11
N ARG A 371 -4.28 -17.14 -15.12
CA ARG A 371 -3.63 -18.29 -14.46
C ARG A 371 -4.62 -19.30 -13.92
N ASN A 372 -4.35 -20.58 -14.16
CA ASN A 372 -5.20 -21.69 -13.69
C ASN A 372 -6.69 -21.55 -14.11
N SER A 373 -6.97 -20.84 -15.20
CA SER A 373 -8.31 -20.78 -15.79
C SER A 373 -8.54 -21.95 -16.76
N HIS A 374 -9.78 -22.10 -17.23
CA HIS A 374 -10.15 -23.13 -18.19
C HIS A 374 -10.02 -22.67 -19.66
N ILE A 375 -9.36 -21.53 -19.88
CA ILE A 375 -9.13 -20.98 -21.22
C ILE A 375 -8.13 -21.88 -21.95
N ASN A 376 -8.51 -22.27 -23.16
CA ASN A 376 -7.71 -23.13 -24.04
C ASN A 376 -7.43 -22.49 -25.42
N ILE A 377 -8.13 -21.41 -25.74
CA ILE A 377 -7.98 -20.64 -26.98
C ILE A 377 -8.06 -19.16 -26.62
N LEU A 378 -7.07 -18.38 -27.06
CA LEU A 378 -7.12 -16.92 -27.01
C LEU A 378 -7.95 -16.39 -28.18
N SER A 379 -8.64 -15.27 -27.99
CA SER A 379 -9.46 -14.68 -29.05
C SER A 379 -8.60 -14.10 -30.19
N GLU A 380 -9.16 -14.15 -31.41
CA GLU A 380 -8.62 -13.39 -32.53
C GLU A 380 -8.64 -11.89 -32.21
N ASN A 381 -7.57 -11.20 -32.64
CA ASN A 381 -7.34 -9.78 -32.37
C ASN A 381 -7.37 -9.42 -30.87
N LEU A 382 -6.98 -10.35 -29.99
CA LEU A 382 -6.79 -10.07 -28.57
C LEU A 382 -5.75 -8.96 -28.40
N TYR A 383 -6.13 -7.88 -27.72
CA TYR A 383 -5.25 -6.79 -27.35
C TYR A 383 -5.03 -6.75 -25.83
N VAL A 384 -3.77 -6.76 -25.40
CA VAL A 384 -3.36 -6.58 -24.01
C VAL A 384 -2.29 -5.48 -23.95
N GLY A 385 -2.63 -4.35 -23.34
CA GLY A 385 -1.72 -3.20 -23.22
C GLY A 385 -0.55 -3.41 -22.25
N GLY A 386 -0.65 -4.39 -21.35
CA GLY A 386 0.42 -4.81 -20.45
C GLY A 386 0.84 -6.26 -20.68
N ASN A 387 0.99 -6.99 -19.58
CA ASN A 387 1.41 -8.39 -19.56
C ASN A 387 0.22 -9.34 -19.72
N LEU A 388 0.44 -10.45 -20.43
CA LEU A 388 -0.48 -11.58 -20.49
C LEU A 388 0.08 -12.76 -19.71
N ASN A 389 -0.62 -13.19 -18.66
CA ASN A 389 -0.25 -14.37 -17.89
C ASN A 389 -1.25 -15.51 -18.09
N GLY A 390 -0.89 -16.48 -18.93
CA GLY A 390 -1.60 -17.73 -19.20
C GLY A 390 -1.00 -18.95 -18.52
N GLU A 391 -0.20 -18.80 -17.46
CA GLU A 391 0.44 -19.94 -16.78
C GLU A 391 -0.58 -20.97 -16.26
N SER A 392 -0.24 -22.26 -16.44
CA SER A 392 -1.06 -23.41 -16.06
C SER A 392 -2.48 -23.38 -16.67
N THR A 393 -2.59 -22.92 -17.91
CA THR A 393 -3.81 -23.00 -18.74
C THR A 393 -3.67 -24.08 -19.81
N LYS A 394 -4.77 -24.38 -20.53
CA LYS A 394 -4.77 -25.38 -21.61
C LYS A 394 -4.60 -24.77 -22.99
N ILE A 395 -3.96 -23.60 -23.08
CA ILE A 395 -3.72 -22.91 -24.34
C ILE A 395 -2.81 -23.77 -25.24
N LYS A 396 -3.25 -24.03 -26.47
CA LYS A 396 -2.54 -24.89 -27.44
C LYS A 396 -1.82 -24.12 -28.56
N ALA A 397 -2.33 -22.93 -28.88
CA ALA A 397 -1.81 -22.08 -29.94
C ALA A 397 -2.14 -20.62 -29.64
N LEU A 398 -1.37 -19.71 -30.22
CA LEU A 398 -1.64 -18.27 -30.20
C LEU A 398 -2.27 -17.86 -31.54
N PRO A 399 -3.17 -16.87 -31.57
CA PRO A 399 -3.71 -16.34 -32.83
C PRO A 399 -2.64 -15.58 -33.61
N GLU A 400 -2.76 -15.43 -34.93
CA GLU A 400 -1.79 -14.70 -35.76
C GLU A 400 -1.72 -13.19 -35.43
N ASN A 401 -2.86 -12.55 -35.14
CA ASN A 401 -2.97 -11.10 -35.00
C ASN A 401 -3.17 -10.63 -33.55
N PHE A 402 -2.67 -11.38 -32.56
CA PHE A 402 -2.78 -10.95 -31.17
C PHE A 402 -1.66 -9.97 -30.79
N ILE A 403 -1.97 -9.05 -29.88
CA ILE A 403 -1.04 -8.00 -29.43
C ILE A 403 -0.92 -8.07 -27.90
N VAL A 404 0.32 -8.25 -27.43
CA VAL A 404 0.71 -8.11 -26.03
C VAL A 404 1.91 -7.16 -26.00
N HIS A 405 1.76 -6.00 -25.35
CA HIS A 405 2.81 -4.99 -25.31
C HIS A 405 3.90 -5.29 -24.27
N GLY A 406 3.54 -5.95 -23.16
CA GLY A 406 4.45 -6.35 -22.10
C GLY A 406 4.99 -7.77 -22.28
N ASP A 407 5.06 -8.49 -21.16
CA ASP A 407 5.52 -9.87 -21.10
C ASP A 407 4.41 -10.88 -21.42
N LEU A 408 4.80 -12.04 -21.95
CA LEU A 408 3.94 -13.18 -22.22
C LEU A 408 4.39 -14.41 -21.41
N TYR A 409 3.58 -14.78 -20.42
CA TYR A 409 3.83 -15.93 -19.57
C TYR A 409 2.89 -17.08 -19.95
N LEU A 410 3.41 -18.15 -20.52
CA LEU A 410 2.70 -19.35 -20.97
C LEU A 410 3.35 -20.63 -20.41
N ARG A 411 3.96 -20.51 -19.23
CA ARG A 411 4.54 -21.65 -18.51
C ARG A 411 3.48 -22.71 -18.23
N ASP A 412 3.85 -23.99 -18.33
CA ASP A 412 2.98 -25.13 -18.02
C ASP A 412 1.67 -25.09 -18.84
N THR A 413 1.79 -24.76 -20.12
CA THR A 413 0.67 -24.78 -21.08
C THR A 413 0.83 -25.89 -22.10
N GLU A 414 -0.21 -26.14 -22.90
CA GLU A 414 -0.18 -27.13 -23.98
C GLU A 414 0.31 -26.56 -25.32
N ILE A 415 0.97 -25.40 -25.32
CA ILE A 415 1.39 -24.75 -26.57
C ILE A 415 2.46 -25.56 -27.29
N GLU A 416 2.24 -25.84 -28.59
CA GLU A 416 3.15 -26.66 -29.40
C GLU A 416 3.94 -25.86 -30.44
N THR A 417 3.36 -24.73 -30.89
CA THR A 417 3.94 -23.82 -31.89
C THR A 417 3.59 -22.36 -31.58
N LEU A 418 4.40 -21.43 -32.08
CA LEU A 418 4.09 -20.00 -32.12
C LEU A 418 3.77 -19.59 -33.57
N PRO A 419 3.07 -18.46 -33.79
CA PRO A 419 2.83 -17.90 -35.12
C PRO A 419 4.13 -17.69 -35.91
N GLU A 420 4.10 -17.80 -37.23
CA GLU A 420 5.30 -17.67 -38.07
C GLU A 420 5.94 -16.28 -37.96
N LYS A 421 5.11 -15.23 -37.83
CA LYS A 421 5.54 -13.84 -37.67
C LYS A 421 5.35 -13.37 -36.23
N PHE A 422 6.03 -14.03 -35.30
CA PHE A 422 5.93 -13.72 -33.88
C PHE A 422 7.17 -12.98 -33.36
N SER A 423 6.93 -11.89 -32.63
CA SER A 423 7.95 -11.12 -31.91
C SER A 423 7.32 -10.51 -30.66
N ILE A 424 8.11 -10.35 -29.60
CA ILE A 424 7.65 -9.72 -28.36
C ILE A 424 8.75 -8.80 -27.79
N ASN A 425 8.38 -7.59 -27.38
CA ASN A 425 9.33 -6.65 -26.78
C ASN A 425 9.62 -6.98 -25.31
N GLY A 426 8.65 -7.55 -24.60
CA GLY A 426 8.84 -8.06 -23.24
C GLY A 426 9.48 -9.44 -23.19
N SER A 427 9.30 -10.11 -22.08
CA SER A 427 9.78 -11.47 -21.82
C SER A 427 8.81 -12.53 -22.32
N LEU A 428 9.32 -13.69 -22.69
CA LEU A 428 8.57 -14.85 -23.13
C LEU A 428 8.88 -16.06 -22.25
N ASP A 429 7.90 -16.53 -21.48
CA ASP A 429 8.02 -17.74 -20.67
C ASP A 429 7.20 -18.88 -21.27
N LEU A 430 7.88 -19.87 -21.84
CA LEU A 430 7.31 -21.10 -22.40
C LEU A 430 7.74 -22.34 -21.60
N GLY A 431 8.31 -22.16 -20.40
CA GLY A 431 8.84 -23.27 -19.62
C GLY A 431 7.77 -24.33 -19.33
N PHE A 432 8.16 -25.61 -19.29
CA PHE A 432 7.24 -26.74 -19.06
C PHE A 432 6.10 -26.87 -20.09
N SER A 433 6.16 -26.15 -21.21
CA SER A 433 5.20 -26.30 -22.30
C SER A 433 5.57 -27.43 -23.26
N LYS A 434 4.69 -27.68 -24.25
CA LYS A 434 4.90 -28.69 -25.31
C LYS A 434 5.59 -28.12 -26.55
N ILE A 435 6.20 -26.94 -26.47
CA ILE A 435 6.81 -26.28 -27.63
C ILE A 435 7.93 -27.15 -28.20
N LYS A 436 7.88 -27.39 -29.53
CA LYS A 436 8.88 -28.22 -30.24
C LYS A 436 9.76 -27.41 -31.19
N LYS A 437 9.26 -26.26 -31.66
CA LYS A 437 9.92 -25.38 -32.61
C LYS A 437 9.55 -23.94 -32.31
N LEU A 438 10.48 -23.03 -32.60
CA LEU A 438 10.26 -21.59 -32.61
C LEU A 438 10.27 -21.08 -34.06
N PRO A 439 9.58 -19.98 -34.35
CA PRO A 439 9.58 -19.37 -35.67
C PRO A 439 10.96 -18.78 -36.01
N GLU A 440 11.29 -18.76 -37.29
CA GLU A 440 12.51 -18.12 -37.77
C GLU A 440 12.48 -16.61 -37.49
N ASN A 441 13.64 -16.03 -37.18
CA ASN A 441 13.79 -14.61 -36.84
C ASN A 441 12.99 -14.15 -35.59
N LEU A 442 12.70 -15.07 -34.66
CA LEU A 442 12.07 -14.71 -33.39
C LEU A 442 12.90 -13.68 -32.63
N TYR A 443 12.25 -12.57 -32.27
CA TYR A 443 12.79 -11.53 -31.38
C TYR A 443 12.04 -11.53 -30.05
N VAL A 444 12.81 -11.56 -28.95
CA VAL A 444 12.32 -11.41 -27.57
C VAL A 444 13.13 -10.31 -26.88
N GLY A 445 12.55 -9.14 -26.62
CA GLY A 445 13.30 -8.04 -26.01
C GLY A 445 13.70 -8.29 -24.55
N GLY A 446 12.92 -9.09 -23.81
CA GLY A 446 13.22 -9.53 -22.44
C GLY A 446 13.92 -10.89 -22.39
N TYR A 447 13.60 -11.70 -21.38
CA TYR A 447 14.13 -13.06 -21.27
C TYR A 447 13.29 -14.05 -22.09
N LEU A 448 13.92 -15.15 -22.53
CA LEU A 448 13.26 -16.31 -23.11
C LEU A 448 13.48 -17.53 -22.23
N ASN A 449 12.41 -18.09 -21.67
CA ASN A 449 12.46 -19.32 -20.88
C ASN A 449 11.83 -20.49 -21.66
N LEU A 450 12.65 -21.49 -21.97
CA LEU A 450 12.28 -22.74 -22.65
C LEU A 450 12.53 -23.96 -21.76
N ARG A 451 12.81 -23.76 -20.48
CA ARG A 451 13.16 -24.84 -19.55
C ARG A 451 12.13 -25.97 -19.54
N ASN A 452 12.58 -27.22 -19.54
CA ASN A 452 11.71 -28.41 -19.55
C ASN A 452 10.72 -28.44 -20.73
N THR A 453 11.19 -28.10 -21.94
CA THR A 453 10.39 -28.23 -23.17
C THR A 453 10.99 -29.27 -24.10
N GLU A 454 10.22 -29.70 -25.09
CA GLU A 454 10.61 -30.72 -26.07
C GLU A 454 11.34 -30.14 -27.30
N ILE A 455 11.79 -28.89 -27.22
CA ILE A 455 12.50 -28.21 -28.31
C ILE A 455 13.86 -28.87 -28.59
N GLU A 456 14.11 -29.15 -29.87
CA GLU A 456 15.30 -29.86 -30.33
C GLU A 456 16.33 -28.93 -30.98
N VAL A 457 15.85 -27.86 -31.63
CA VAL A 457 16.66 -26.92 -32.40
C VAL A 457 16.15 -25.50 -32.21
N LEU A 458 17.07 -24.55 -32.04
CA LEU A 458 16.76 -23.11 -32.06
C LEU A 458 16.87 -22.57 -33.49
N PRO A 459 16.03 -21.58 -33.88
CA PRO A 459 16.10 -20.94 -35.19
C PRO A 459 17.42 -20.17 -35.35
N LYS A 460 17.90 -20.04 -36.59
CA LYS A 460 19.25 -19.49 -36.84
C LYS A 460 19.41 -18.07 -36.32
N ASN A 461 18.41 -17.23 -36.56
CA ASN A 461 18.42 -15.80 -36.24
C ASN A 461 17.59 -15.49 -34.98
N LEU A 462 17.85 -16.21 -33.88
CA LEU A 462 17.18 -15.96 -32.59
C LEU A 462 17.85 -14.79 -31.88
N SER A 463 17.07 -13.75 -31.54
CA SER A 463 17.56 -12.58 -30.80
C SER A 463 16.79 -12.38 -29.50
N ILE A 464 17.52 -12.36 -28.39
CA ILE A 464 16.98 -12.24 -27.03
C ILE A 464 17.72 -11.10 -26.31
N GLY A 465 17.01 -10.08 -25.86
CA GLY A 465 17.63 -8.94 -25.17
C GLY A 465 18.07 -9.27 -23.73
N GLY A 466 17.42 -10.25 -23.09
CA GLY A 466 17.71 -10.70 -21.73
C GLY A 466 18.31 -12.11 -21.66
N ASN A 467 17.93 -12.85 -20.61
CA ASN A 467 18.44 -14.20 -20.37
C ASN A 467 17.78 -15.24 -21.29
N LEU A 468 18.49 -16.32 -21.59
CA LEU A 468 17.97 -17.50 -22.28
C LEU A 468 18.11 -18.73 -21.39
N ASN A 469 16.98 -19.38 -21.07
CA ASN A 469 16.98 -20.63 -20.30
C ASN A 469 16.59 -21.83 -21.18
N LEU A 470 17.54 -22.76 -21.36
CA LEU A 470 17.43 -24.01 -22.12
C LEU A 470 17.62 -25.26 -21.24
N GLU A 471 17.60 -25.12 -19.91
CA GLU A 471 17.79 -26.23 -18.99
C GLU A 471 16.75 -27.33 -19.25
N SER A 472 17.19 -28.58 -19.21
CA SER A 472 16.30 -29.74 -19.42
C SER A 472 15.53 -29.71 -20.76
N THR A 473 16.15 -29.19 -21.82
CA THR A 473 15.65 -29.28 -23.21
C THR A 473 16.39 -30.39 -23.98
N LYS A 474 15.99 -30.62 -25.25
CA LYS A 474 16.69 -31.54 -26.17
C LYS A 474 17.73 -30.85 -27.05
N ILE A 475 17.95 -29.54 -26.86
CA ILE A 475 18.93 -28.78 -27.63
C ILE A 475 20.33 -29.33 -27.38
N LYS A 476 21.08 -29.56 -28.47
CA LYS A 476 22.47 -30.00 -28.44
C LYS A 476 23.45 -28.98 -29.01
N VAL A 477 22.96 -28.03 -29.80
CA VAL A 477 23.79 -27.07 -30.54
C VAL A 477 23.13 -25.70 -30.47
N LEU A 478 23.89 -24.68 -30.09
CA LEU A 478 23.48 -23.27 -30.18
C LEU A 478 23.68 -22.76 -31.63
N PRO A 479 22.74 -21.99 -32.22
CA PRO A 479 22.87 -21.54 -33.61
C PRO A 479 23.93 -20.44 -33.77
N GLU A 480 24.55 -20.37 -34.95
CA GLU A 480 25.67 -19.45 -35.27
C GLU A 480 25.32 -17.97 -35.06
N ASN A 481 24.10 -17.56 -35.42
CA ASN A 481 23.63 -16.17 -35.31
C ASN A 481 22.77 -15.94 -34.05
N LEU A 482 22.95 -16.76 -33.00
CA LEU A 482 22.28 -16.56 -31.72
C LEU A 482 22.73 -15.23 -31.09
N SER A 483 21.79 -14.35 -30.76
CA SER A 483 22.06 -13.14 -29.98
C SER A 483 21.35 -13.18 -28.64
N VAL A 484 22.11 -12.98 -27.57
CA VAL A 484 21.62 -13.00 -26.18
C VAL A 484 22.28 -11.86 -25.40
N GLY A 485 21.49 -10.96 -24.83
CA GLY A 485 21.98 -9.82 -24.04
C GLY A 485 22.19 -10.13 -22.55
N GLY A 486 21.63 -11.24 -22.06
CA GLY A 486 21.76 -11.69 -20.66
C GLY A 486 22.45 -13.05 -20.53
N LYS A 487 22.12 -13.79 -19.47
CA LYS A 487 22.75 -15.07 -19.12
C LYS A 487 22.21 -16.24 -19.92
N LEU A 488 23.05 -17.27 -20.07
CA LEU A 488 22.67 -18.58 -20.60
C LEU A 488 22.53 -19.61 -19.47
N TYR A 489 21.35 -20.21 -19.35
CA TYR A 489 21.11 -21.34 -18.45
C TYR A 489 21.01 -22.62 -19.29
N LEU A 490 21.99 -23.51 -19.17
CA LEU A 490 22.19 -24.67 -20.04
C LEU A 490 22.46 -25.94 -19.23
N ASP A 491 22.02 -27.08 -19.74
CA ASP A 491 22.58 -28.39 -19.37
C ASP A 491 23.95 -28.53 -20.07
N ILE A 492 25.00 -27.96 -19.47
CA ILE A 492 26.33 -27.75 -20.10
C ILE A 492 26.96 -29.02 -20.69
N ASP A 493 26.68 -30.18 -20.11
CA ASP A 493 27.19 -31.49 -20.51
C ASP A 493 26.52 -32.01 -21.79
N LYS A 494 25.37 -31.44 -22.18
CA LYS A 494 24.60 -31.84 -23.36
C LYS A 494 24.85 -30.96 -24.58
N ILE A 495 25.42 -29.77 -24.41
CA ILE A 495 25.67 -28.84 -25.52
C ILE A 495 27.04 -29.12 -26.15
N GLN A 496 27.04 -29.45 -27.43
CA GLN A 496 28.20 -29.94 -28.18
C GLN A 496 29.15 -28.80 -28.59
N ASN A 497 28.60 -27.64 -28.95
CA ASN A 497 29.36 -26.49 -29.41
C ASN A 497 29.66 -25.48 -28.29
N ILE A 498 29.94 -25.97 -27.09
CA ILE A 498 30.54 -25.21 -25.99
C ILE A 498 31.77 -25.94 -25.44
N ALA A 499 32.60 -25.20 -24.71
CA ALA A 499 33.67 -25.77 -23.91
C ALA A 499 33.59 -25.20 -22.49
N TYR A 500 33.67 -26.06 -21.49
CA TYR A 500 33.47 -25.66 -20.11
C TYR A 500 34.54 -26.24 -19.20
N SER A 501 34.80 -25.55 -18.10
CA SER A 501 35.68 -26.03 -17.04
C SER A 501 34.93 -26.00 -15.71
N GLN A 502 34.83 -27.17 -15.07
CA GLN A 502 34.28 -27.33 -13.73
C GLN A 502 35.43 -27.68 -12.81
N LYS A 503 35.95 -26.72 -12.01
CA LYS A 503 36.84 -26.98 -10.86
C LYS A 503 37.25 -25.71 -10.08
N CYS A 504 36.70 -25.57 -8.88
CA CYS A 504 37.36 -24.95 -7.73
C CYS A 504 36.85 -25.63 -6.46
N GLU A 505 37.75 -26.17 -5.63
CA GLU A 505 37.43 -26.85 -4.37
C GLU A 505 36.69 -25.96 -3.35
N ASP A 506 36.61 -24.64 -3.60
CA ASP A 506 35.87 -23.66 -2.78
C ASP A 506 34.76 -22.88 -3.53
N SER A 507 34.47 -23.20 -4.79
CA SER A 507 33.36 -22.54 -5.50
C SER A 507 32.71 -23.46 -6.53
N SER A 508 31.41 -23.72 -6.38
CA SER A 508 30.54 -24.45 -7.32
C SER A 508 30.36 -23.79 -8.71
N GLN A 509 31.22 -22.85 -9.07
CA GLN A 509 31.08 -21.97 -10.23
C GLN A 509 31.62 -22.64 -11.49
N ILE A 510 30.81 -22.59 -12.55
CA ILE A 510 31.12 -23.14 -13.86
C ILE A 510 31.45 -21.99 -14.80
N ILE A 511 32.56 -22.11 -15.52
CA ILE A 511 32.94 -21.21 -16.60
C ILE A 511 32.80 -21.97 -17.91
N PHE A 512 32.13 -21.39 -18.90
CA PHE A 512 32.12 -21.94 -20.25
C PHE A 512 32.24 -20.88 -21.32
N ALA A 513 32.82 -21.28 -22.46
CA ALA A 513 32.88 -20.52 -23.69
C ALA A 513 31.82 -21.04 -24.67
N CYS A 514 31.19 -20.13 -25.40
CA CYS A 514 30.22 -20.42 -26.46
C CYS A 514 30.34 -19.39 -27.60
N TRP A 515 29.73 -19.68 -28.76
CA TRP A 515 29.62 -18.73 -29.86
C TRP A 515 28.23 -18.07 -29.84
N VAL A 516 28.17 -16.77 -29.52
CA VAL A 516 26.95 -15.95 -29.49
C VAL A 516 27.31 -14.50 -29.81
N ASN A 517 26.34 -13.69 -30.23
CA ASN A 517 26.56 -12.28 -30.58
C ASN A 517 27.70 -12.08 -31.61
N ASN A 518 27.81 -13.00 -32.58
CA ASN A 518 28.83 -13.01 -33.63
C ASN A 518 30.29 -13.15 -33.14
N GLY A 519 30.51 -13.77 -31.97
CA GLY A 519 31.87 -14.05 -31.50
C GLY A 519 31.93 -15.01 -30.32
N PHE A 520 33.16 -15.23 -29.82
CA PHE A 520 33.38 -15.99 -28.59
C PHE A 520 32.90 -15.19 -27.37
N ALA A 521 32.05 -15.81 -26.56
CA ALA A 521 31.59 -15.28 -25.28
C ALA A 521 31.90 -16.24 -24.13
N ILE A 522 32.15 -15.66 -22.95
CA ILE A 522 32.38 -16.38 -21.69
C ILE A 522 31.18 -16.18 -20.77
N GLN A 523 30.61 -17.27 -20.26
CA GLN A 523 29.63 -17.26 -19.18
C GLN A 523 30.30 -17.60 -17.85
N MET A 524 30.06 -16.80 -16.81
CA MET A 524 30.40 -17.13 -15.42
C MET A 524 29.48 -16.39 -14.45
N ASN A 525 28.78 -17.10 -13.55
CA ASN A 525 27.82 -16.52 -12.61
C ASN A 525 26.81 -15.61 -13.33
N ASP A 526 26.83 -14.31 -13.01
CA ASP A 526 25.94 -13.30 -13.54
C ASP A 526 26.45 -12.63 -14.84
N PHE A 527 27.58 -13.05 -15.38
CA PHE A 527 28.24 -12.46 -16.53
C PHE A 527 28.09 -13.32 -17.79
N LEU A 528 27.74 -12.68 -18.91
CA LEU A 528 27.97 -13.15 -20.28
C LEU A 528 28.58 -11.98 -21.06
N GLY A 529 29.69 -12.23 -21.77
CA GLY A 529 30.33 -11.19 -22.58
C GLY A 529 31.58 -11.69 -23.28
N THR A 530 32.24 -10.81 -24.02
CA THR A 530 33.49 -11.10 -24.71
C THR A 530 34.61 -11.47 -23.73
N PHE A 531 35.69 -12.07 -24.24
CA PHE A 531 36.85 -12.39 -23.39
C PHE A 531 37.46 -11.14 -22.73
N GLN A 532 37.55 -10.02 -23.44
CA GLN A 532 38.08 -8.77 -22.90
C GLN A 532 37.21 -8.21 -21.76
N GLU A 533 35.88 -8.24 -21.94
CA GLU A 533 34.94 -7.83 -20.90
C GLU A 533 35.00 -8.77 -19.69
N PHE A 534 35.18 -10.07 -19.92
CA PHE A 534 35.36 -11.06 -18.87
C PHE A 534 36.62 -10.79 -18.06
N GLU A 535 37.75 -10.53 -18.72
CA GLU A 535 39.02 -10.21 -18.05
C GLU A 535 38.89 -8.99 -17.15
N LYS A 536 38.24 -7.94 -17.66
CA LYS A 536 37.97 -6.72 -16.91
C LYS A 536 37.10 -7.01 -15.68
N MET A 537 35.99 -7.73 -15.84
CA MET A 537 35.11 -8.10 -14.73
C MET A 537 35.85 -8.94 -13.68
N VAL A 538 36.72 -9.86 -14.09
CA VAL A 538 37.51 -10.68 -13.17
C VAL A 538 38.50 -9.84 -12.37
N ASP A 539 39.20 -8.89 -13.00
CA ASP A 539 40.14 -7.99 -12.31
C ASP A 539 39.44 -7.06 -11.31
N GLU A 540 38.21 -6.63 -11.62
CA GLU A 540 37.40 -5.80 -10.74
C GLU A 540 36.89 -6.58 -9.52
N LYS A 541 36.57 -7.87 -9.67
CA LYS A 541 35.87 -8.66 -8.65
C LYS A 541 36.78 -9.60 -7.84
N TYR A 542 37.93 -10.00 -8.37
CA TYR A 542 38.81 -11.00 -7.76
C TYR A 542 40.26 -10.51 -7.72
N LEU A 543 41.02 -10.92 -6.70
CA LEU A 543 42.40 -10.50 -6.50
C LEU A 543 43.40 -11.65 -6.63
N GLY A 544 44.62 -11.30 -7.08
CA GLY A 544 45.79 -12.18 -7.05
C GLY A 544 45.62 -13.49 -7.82
N LYS A 545 45.95 -14.61 -7.18
CA LYS A 545 45.98 -15.94 -7.83
C LYS A 545 44.62 -16.41 -8.34
N ILE A 546 43.51 -15.94 -7.75
CA ILE A 546 42.15 -16.32 -8.15
C ILE A 546 41.79 -15.70 -9.50
N ALA A 547 42.07 -14.40 -9.69
CA ALA A 547 41.83 -13.70 -10.96
C ALA A 547 42.62 -14.35 -12.11
N ILE A 548 43.91 -14.60 -11.90
CA ILE A 548 44.78 -15.30 -12.88
C ILE A 548 44.21 -16.68 -13.24
N LYS A 549 43.71 -17.42 -12.24
CA LYS A 549 43.10 -18.74 -12.45
C LYS A 549 41.86 -18.65 -13.32
N TYR A 550 40.91 -17.76 -13.05
CA TYR A 550 39.68 -17.65 -13.84
C TYR A 550 39.94 -17.22 -15.29
N LYS A 551 40.86 -16.28 -15.52
CA LYS A 551 41.28 -15.89 -16.88
C LYS A 551 41.87 -17.06 -17.65
N LYS A 552 42.76 -17.83 -17.03
CA LYS A 552 43.36 -19.02 -17.65
C LYS A 552 42.32 -20.11 -17.96
N LEU A 553 41.32 -20.28 -17.10
CA LEU A 553 40.21 -21.21 -17.35
C LEU A 553 39.39 -20.77 -18.56
N ALA A 554 39.00 -19.50 -18.63
CA ALA A 554 38.25 -18.95 -19.76
C ALA A 554 39.05 -19.04 -21.09
N GLU A 555 40.34 -18.73 -21.07
CA GLU A 555 41.23 -18.87 -22.24
C GLU A 555 41.31 -20.35 -22.70
N THR A 556 41.38 -21.29 -21.76
CA THR A 556 41.38 -22.73 -22.06
C THR A 556 40.07 -23.14 -22.73
N CYS A 557 38.93 -22.67 -22.21
CA CYS A 557 37.62 -22.94 -22.82
C CYS A 557 37.54 -22.37 -24.26
N ILE A 558 38.05 -21.17 -24.53
CA ILE A 558 38.06 -20.61 -25.90
C ILE A 558 38.90 -21.48 -26.84
N LYS A 559 40.10 -21.89 -26.43
CA LYS A 559 40.97 -22.74 -27.25
C LYS A 559 40.30 -24.07 -27.58
N GLU A 560 39.72 -24.73 -26.59
CA GLU A 560 38.99 -25.98 -26.78
C GLU A 560 37.77 -25.79 -27.71
N LEU A 561 36.99 -24.73 -27.50
CA LEU A 561 35.84 -24.43 -28.36
C LEU A 561 36.28 -24.15 -29.81
N THR A 562 37.40 -23.44 -30.01
CA THR A 562 37.96 -23.15 -31.34
C THR A 562 38.26 -24.43 -32.10
N GLU A 563 38.82 -25.45 -31.45
CA GLU A 563 39.05 -26.75 -32.08
C GLU A 563 37.74 -27.51 -32.34
N LYS A 564 36.77 -27.45 -31.41
CA LYS A 564 35.44 -28.08 -31.60
C LYS A 564 34.69 -27.50 -32.80
N LEU A 565 34.73 -26.19 -33.01
CA LEU A 565 34.02 -25.53 -34.11
C LEU A 565 34.62 -25.80 -35.50
N LYS A 566 35.83 -26.37 -35.61
CA LYS A 566 36.41 -26.76 -36.91
C LYS A 566 35.85 -28.08 -37.47
N ILE A 567 35.21 -28.88 -36.61
CA ILE A 567 34.79 -30.26 -36.90
C ILE A 567 33.28 -30.50 -36.76
N LEU A 568 32.53 -29.45 -36.38
CA LEU A 568 31.07 -29.37 -36.33
C LEU A 568 30.57 -28.66 -37.58
#